data_AF-A0A8J8N8T8-F1
#
_entry.id   AF-A0A8J8N8T8-F1
#
_cell.length_a   1.000
_cell.length_b   1.000
_cell.length_c   1.000
_cell.angle_alpha   90.00
_cell.angle_beta   90.00
_cell.angle_gamma   90.00
#
_symmetry.space_group_name_H-M   'P 1'
#
loop_
_entity.id
_entity.type
_entity.pdbx_description
1 polymer ?
#
loop_
_entity_poly.entity_id
_entity_poly.type
_entity_poly.pdbx_seq_one_letter_code
_entity_poly.pdbx_strand_id
1 'polypeptide(L)' 'MVLSAAAELFSSAYEEVLAIGSSLSLHTALIALARVEGKSPVNYLDTSKQSALVSYTKDILGKGDQISIVDLFQRSKG' A
#
# COMPACT_ATOMS: atom_id res chain seq x y z
N MET A 1 -17.43 -6.70 0.21
CA MET A 1 -16.57 -5.97 -0.74
C MET A 1 -15.12 -6.21 -0.31
N VAL A 2 -14.29 -6.78 -1.19
CA VAL A 2 -12.86 -7.04 -0.90
C VAL A 2 -12.09 -5.72 -1.01
N LEU A 3 -11.06 -5.52 -0.19
CA LEU A 3 -10.32 -4.25 -0.09
C LEU A 3 -9.78 -3.74 -1.44
N SER A 4 -9.32 -4.64 -2.31
CA SER A 4 -8.86 -4.28 -3.65
C SER A 4 -9.96 -3.68 -4.53
N ALA A 5 -11.20 -4.21 -4.45
CA ALA A 5 -12.33 -3.70 -5.22
C ALA A 5 -12.75 -2.31 -4.71
N ALA A 6 -12.63 -2.07 -3.40
CA ALA A 6 -12.87 -0.75 -2.84
C ALA A 6 -11.80 0.27 -3.29
N ALA A 7 -10.53 -0.14 -3.37
CA ALA A 7 -9.44 0.70 -3.86
C ALA A 7 -9.60 1.04 -5.34
N GLU A 8 -10.00 0.07 -6.17
CA GLU A 8 -10.32 0.27 -7.58
C GLU A 8 -11.50 1.25 -7.73
N LEU A 9 -12.59 1.03 -6.99
CA LEU A 9 -13.76 1.93 -7.02
C LEU A 9 -13.40 3.36 -6.58
N PHE A 10 -12.65 3.50 -5.48
CA PHE A 10 -12.21 4.81 -4.99
C PHE A 10 -11.33 5.52 -6.03
N SER A 11 -10.33 4.82 -6.59
CA SER A 11 -9.39 5.43 -7.53
C SER A 11 -10.13 5.94 -8.76
N SER A 12 -11.00 5.11 -9.34
CA SER A 12 -11.81 5.49 -10.50
C SER A 12 -12.70 6.69 -10.22
N ALA A 13 -13.42 6.70 -9.09
CA ALA A 13 -14.31 7.80 -8.73
C ALA A 13 -13.56 9.10 -8.37
N TYR A 14 -12.38 8.98 -7.77
CA TYR A 14 -11.58 10.13 -7.37
C TYR A 14 -10.91 10.81 -8.58
N GLU A 15 -10.42 10.02 -9.54
CA GLU A 15 -9.77 10.54 -10.75
C GLU A 15 -10.72 11.31 -11.69
N GLU A 16 -12.04 11.08 -11.59
CA GLU A 16 -13.04 11.93 -12.26
C GLU A 16 -13.04 13.37 -11.73
N VAL A 17 -12.57 13.59 -10.50
CA VAL A 17 -12.55 14.90 -9.83
C VAL A 17 -11.15 15.51 -9.82
N LEU A 18 -10.11 14.70 -9.54
CA LEU A 18 -8.73 15.17 -9.42
C LEU A 18 -7.72 14.07 -9.75
N ALA A 19 -6.65 14.44 -10.46
CA ALA A 19 -5.53 13.55 -10.72
C ALA A 19 -4.86 13.09 -9.41
N ILE A 20 -4.68 11.78 -9.28
CA ILE A 20 -3.91 11.19 -8.17
C ILE A 20 -2.42 11.47 -8.41
N GLY A 21 -1.74 12.01 -7.39
CA GLY A 21 -0.31 12.26 -7.47
C GLY A 21 0.49 10.95 -7.61
N SER A 22 1.43 10.91 -8.55
CA SER A 22 2.28 9.74 -8.83
C SER A 22 3.03 9.21 -7.60
N SER A 23 3.39 10.12 -6.68
CA SER A 23 4.11 9.79 -5.44
C SER A 23 3.25 9.13 -4.35
N LEU A 24 1.93 9.06 -4.48
CA LEU A 24 1.05 8.64 -3.38
C LEU A 24 1.29 7.18 -2.95
N SER A 25 1.55 6.29 -3.92
CA SER A 25 1.87 4.89 -3.64
C SER A 25 3.15 4.76 -2.82
N LEU A 26 4.17 5.57 -3.14
CA LEU A 26 5.44 5.60 -2.41
C LEU A 26 5.28 6.13 -0.99
N HIS A 27 4.55 7.25 -0.82
CA HIS A 27 4.26 7.79 0.50
C HIS A 27 3.50 6.78 1.37
N THR A 28 2.53 6.08 0.80
CA THR A 28 1.76 5.05 1.51
C THR A 28 2.65 3.88 1.91
N ALA A 29 3.53 3.41 1.02
CA ALA A 29 4.48 2.35 1.33
C ALA A 29 5.48 2.74 2.42
N LEU A 30 5.99 3.99 2.42
CA LEU A 30 6.87 4.51 3.47
C LEU A 30 6.18 4.52 4.83
N ILE A 31 4.94 5.01 4.90
CA ILE A 31 4.16 5.03 6.16
C ILE A 31 3.93 3.60 6.65
N ALA A 32 3.51 2.69 5.77
CA ALA A 32 3.30 1.29 6.13
C ALA A 32 4.58 0.62 6.64
N LEU A 33 5.73 0.86 5.98
CA LEU A 33 7.02 0.35 6.42
C LEU A 33 7.40 0.90 7.80
N ALA A 34 7.23 2.20 8.03
CA ALA A 34 7.49 2.84 9.32
C ALA A 34 6.57 2.32 10.42
N ARG A 35 5.35 1.86 10.10
CA ARG A 35 4.45 1.21 11.06
C ARG A 35 4.93 -0.19 11.45
N VAL A 36 5.60 -0.92 10.57
CA VAL A 36 6.06 -2.29 10.89
C VAL A 36 7.47 -2.28 11.51
N GLU A 37 8.38 -1.44 11.02
CA GLU A 37 9.76 -1.37 11.51
C GLU A 37 10.00 -0.27 12.57
N GLY A 38 9.10 0.71 12.69
CA GLY A 38 9.33 1.91 13.52
C GLY A 38 8.84 1.81 14.96
N LYS A 39 8.82 2.98 15.63
CA LYS A 39 8.51 3.12 17.07
C LYS A 39 7.07 2.77 17.46
N SER A 40 6.17 2.62 16.49
CA SER A 40 4.78 2.19 16.71
C SER A 40 4.50 0.93 15.90
N PRO A 41 5.08 -0.22 16.33
CA PRO A 41 5.05 -1.47 15.58
C PRO A 41 3.63 -2.04 15.46
N VAL A 42 3.38 -2.73 14.36
CA VAL A 42 2.14 -3.48 14.13
C VAL A 42 2.13 -4.76 14.96
N ASN A 43 1.77 -4.65 16.24
CA ASN A 43 1.83 -5.72 17.23
C ASN A 43 0.64 -6.70 17.20
N TYR A 44 -0.39 -6.44 16.41
CA TYR A 44 -1.51 -7.37 16.19
C TYR A 44 -1.25 -8.41 15.09
N LEU A 45 -0.16 -8.26 14.32
CA LEU A 45 0.27 -9.21 13.31
C LEU A 45 1.33 -10.14 13.88
N ASP A 46 1.30 -11.41 13.49
CA ASP A 46 2.42 -12.33 13.74
C ASP A 46 3.66 -11.96 12.91
N THR A 47 4.82 -12.49 13.30
CA THR A 47 6.12 -12.20 12.68
C THR A 47 6.14 -12.50 11.18
N SER A 48 5.40 -13.52 10.72
CA SER A 48 5.33 -13.88 9.30
C SER A 48 4.61 -12.80 8.50
N LYS A 49 3.46 -12.34 8.99
CA LYS A 49 2.70 -11.24 8.37
C LYS A 49 3.44 -9.91 8.41
N GLN A 50 4.15 -9.62 9.50
CA GLN A 50 5.01 -8.43 9.59
C GLN A 50 6.12 -8.49 8.54
N SER A 51 6.81 -9.63 8.43
CA SER A 51 7.88 -9.83 7.44
C SER A 51 7.36 -9.71 6.00
N ALA A 52 6.18 -10.26 5.72
CA ALA A 52 5.53 -10.14 4.43
C ALA A 52 5.19 -8.67 4.08
N LEU A 53 4.75 -7.88 5.06
CA LEU A 53 4.43 -6.47 4.89
C LEU A 53 5.69 -5.61 4.68
N VAL A 54 6.78 -5.89 5.41
CA VAL A 54 8.10 -5.27 5.18
C VAL A 54 8.62 -5.57 3.78
N SER A 55 8.62 -6.85 3.37
CA SER A 55 9.08 -7.25 2.04
C SER A 55 8.28 -6.55 0.94
N TYR A 56 6.95 -6.49 1.10
CA TYR A 56 6.07 -5.88 0.12
C TYR A 56 6.23 -4.36 0.02
N THR A 57 6.32 -3.67 1.15
CA THR A 57 6.54 -2.21 1.16
C THR A 57 7.89 -1.84 0.57
N LYS A 58 8.96 -2.61 0.85
CA LYS A 58 10.27 -2.41 0.22
C LYS A 58 10.26 -2.66 -1.30
N ASP A 59 9.52 -3.66 -1.77
CA ASP A 59 9.34 -3.92 -3.21
C ASP A 59 8.65 -2.74 -3.92
N ILE A 60 7.58 -2.19 -3.33
CA ILE A 60 6.91 -0.98 -3.86
C ILE A 60 7.88 0.20 -3.93
N LEU A 61 8.65 0.44 -2.85
CA LEU A 61 9.62 1.54 -2.81
C LEU A 61 10.74 1.38 -3.85
N GLY A 62 11.16 0.15 -4.13
CA GLY A 62 12.15 -0.14 -5.16
C GLY A 62 11.66 0.08 -6.60
N LYS A 63 10.35 0.02 -6.84
CA LYS A 63 9.72 0.22 -8.16
C LYS A 63 9.47 1.69 -8.51
N GLY A 64 9.54 2.60 -7.54
CA GLY A 64 9.40 4.04 -7.78
C GLY A 64 8.00 4.46 -8.26
N ASP A 65 7.94 5.51 -9.08
CA ASP A 65 6.69 6.15 -9.54
C ASP A 65 5.87 5.31 -10.53
N GLN A 66 6.28 4.07 -10.82
CA GLN A 66 5.57 3.14 -11.71
C GLN A 66 4.44 2.38 -11.00
N ILE A 67 4.16 2.68 -9.73
CA ILE A 67 3.20 1.95 -8.90
C ILE A 67 1.88 2.71 -8.78
N SER A 68 0.79 2.08 -9.24
CA SER A 68 -0.55 2.63 -9.05
C SER A 68 -1.05 2.44 -7.62
N ILE A 69 -2.07 3.22 -7.20
CA ILE A 69 -2.75 2.96 -5.92
C ILE A 69 -3.26 1.51 -5.85
N VAL A 70 -3.81 1.01 -6.95
CA VAL A 70 -4.43 -0.34 -6.99
C VAL A 70 -3.39 -1.41 -6.70
N ASP A 71 -2.15 -1.20 -7.15
CA ASP A 71 -1.05 -2.12 -6.90
C ASP A 71 -0.72 -2.27 -5.42
N LEU A 72 -1.00 -1.26 -4.58
CA LEU A 72 -0.85 -1.40 -3.12
C LEU A 72 -1.73 -2.52 -2.55
N PHE A 73 -2.87 -2.80 -3.18
CA PHE A 73 -3.86 -3.74 -2.68
C PHE A 73 -3.82 -5.11 -3.37
N GLN A 74 -2.85 -5.39 -4.25
CA GLN A 74 -2.76 -6.68 -4.93
C GLN A 74 -2.72 -7.87 -3.95
N ARG A 75 -1.99 -7.74 -2.84
CA ARG A 75 -1.91 -8.79 -1.82
C ARG A 75 -3.18 -8.96 -0.97
N SER A 76 -4.20 -8.10 -1.13
CA SER A 76 -5.50 -8.28 -0.47
C SER A 76 -6.49 -9.12 -1.29
N LYS A 77 -6.08 -9.62 -2.47
CA LYS A 77 -6.91 -10.49 -3.33
C LYS A 77 -6.85 -11.97 -2.95
N GLY A 78 -6.01 -12.34 -1.98
CA GLY A 78 -5.81 -13.71 -1.47
C GLY A 78 -6.47 -13.98 -0.13
#